data_AF-B7QGM2-F1
#
_entry.id   AF-B7QGM2-F1
#
_cell.length_a   1.000
_cell.length_b   1.000
_cell.length_c   1.000
_cell.angle_alpha   90.00
_cell.angle_beta   90.00
_cell.angle_gamma   90.00
#
_symmetry.space_group_name_H-M   'P 1'
#
loop_
_entity.id
_entity.type
_entity.pdbx_description
1 polymer ?
#
loop_
_entity_poly.entity_id
_entity_poly.type
_entity_poly.pdbx_seq_one_letter_code
_entity_poly.pdbx_strand_id
1 'polypeptide(L)' 'MRLKAAIGQIPEWVSGKLYRLGPGKWDLGGGFSLRHWFDGAAILSAYDVHKGKVRRSGAGVTELGFHGGAAGFPGLSRL' A
#
# COMPACT_ATOMS: atom_id res chain seq x y z
N MET A 1 -10.99 -10.81 6.81
CA MET A 1 -10.94 -9.74 7.82
C MET A 1 -11.70 -8.52 7.29
N ARG A 2 -12.78 -8.05 7.95
CA ARG A 2 -13.56 -6.87 7.53
C ARG A 2 -13.10 -5.67 8.36
N LEU A 3 -12.64 -4.59 7.72
CA LEU A 3 -12.34 -3.32 8.40
C LEU A 3 -13.64 -2.52 8.65
N LYS A 4 -13.80 -1.97 9.85
CA LYS A 4 -14.62 -0.80 10.22
C LYS A 4 -13.78 -0.01 11.23
N ALA A 5 -13.68 1.31 11.17
CA ALA A 5 -14.78 2.22 11.43
C ALA A 5 -14.85 3.42 10.47
N ALA A 6 -16.06 3.66 9.97
CA ALA A 6 -16.48 4.95 9.41
C ALA A 6 -17.22 5.71 10.51
N ILE A 7 -16.84 6.96 10.75
CA ILE A 7 -17.63 7.87 11.59
C ILE A 7 -18.56 8.61 10.61
N GLY A 8 -19.81 8.15 10.51
CA GLY A 8 -20.78 8.62 9.50
C GLY A 8 -21.14 7.56 8.43
N GLN A 9 -21.95 7.97 7.44
CA GLN A 9 -22.42 7.10 6.35
C GLN A 9 -21.81 7.50 5.01
N ILE A 10 -21.34 6.52 4.24
CA ILE A 10 -20.88 6.73 2.87
C ILE A 10 -22.13 6.82 1.97
N PRO A 11 -22.30 7.90 1.17
CA PRO A 11 -23.45 8.04 0.29
C PRO A 11 -23.54 6.91 -0.73
N GLU A 12 -24.76 6.48 -1.06
CA GLU A 12 -25.00 5.34 -1.97
C GLU A 12 -24.51 5.59 -3.40
N TRP A 13 -24.45 6.87 -3.82
CA TRP A 13 -23.95 7.27 -5.12
C TRP A 13 -22.42 7.17 -5.26
N VAL A 14 -21.68 7.04 -4.16
CA VAL A 14 -20.24 6.82 -4.19
C VAL A 14 -19.96 5.35 -4.49
N SER A 15 -19.49 5.08 -5.71
CA SER A 15 -19.15 3.74 -6.18
C SER A 15 -17.88 3.82 -7.03
N GLY A 16 -16.90 2.96 -6.75
CA GLY A 16 -15.64 2.94 -7.49
C GLY A 16 -14.45 2.44 -6.69
N LYS A 17 -13.27 2.54 -7.28
CA LYS A 17 -12.00 2.13 -6.67
C LYS A 17 -11.09 3.34 -6.44
N LEU A 18 -10.62 3.51 -5.20
CA LEU A 18 -9.61 4.50 -4.84
C LEU A 18 -8.26 3.80 -4.70
N TYR A 19 -7.30 4.21 -5.52
CA TYR A 19 -5.91 3.78 -5.42
C TYR A 19 -5.08 4.89 -4.80
N ARG A 20 -4.32 4.57 -3.75
CA ARG A 20 -3.37 5.47 -3.11
C ARG A 20 -1.98 4.84 -3.15
N LEU A 21 -1.04 5.59 -3.72
CA LEU A 21 0.39 5.30 -3.65
C LEU A 21 1.03 6.24 -2.63
N GLY A 22 1.98 5.72 -1.86
CA GLY A 22 2.79 6.53 -0.97
C GLY A 22 3.97 5.76 -0.43
N PRO A 23 4.99 6.46 0.08
CA PRO A 23 6.11 5.81 0.73
C PRO A 23 5.59 5.11 2.00
N GLY A 24 6.03 3.88 2.24
CA GLY A 24 5.58 3.10 3.40
C GLY A 24 6.65 2.23 4.04
N LYS A 25 7.89 2.26 3.54
CA LYS A 25 9.04 1.60 4.14
C LYS A 25 10.32 2.43 3.92
N TRP A 26 11.01 2.77 5.00
CA TRP A 26 12.25 3.59 4.99
C TRP A 26 13.49 2.81 5.44
N ASP A 27 13.32 1.64 6.04
CA ASP A 27 14.41 0.72 6.37
C ASP A 27 14.45 -0.38 5.31
N LEU A 28 15.53 -0.45 4.55
CA LEU A 28 15.70 -1.43 3.47
C LEU A 28 16.60 -2.60 3.88
N GLY A 29 16.96 -2.71 5.17
CA GLY A 29 17.87 -3.72 5.68
C GLY A 29 19.34 -3.32 5.51
N GLY A 30 20.24 -4.13 6.09
CA GLY A 30 21.70 -3.89 6.00
C GLY A 30 22.19 -2.60 6.68
N GLY A 31 21.39 -2.01 7.57
CA GLY A 31 21.69 -0.71 8.19
C GLY A 31 21.43 0.49 7.28
N PHE A 32 20.82 0.29 6.10
CA PHE A 32 20.49 1.35 5.16
C PHE A 32 19.08 1.90 5.42
N SER A 33 19.01 3.19 5.76
CA SER A 33 17.74 3.88 6.00
C SER A 33 17.67 5.20 5.24
N LEU A 34 16.50 5.43 4.64
CA LEU A 34 16.16 6.61 3.87
C LEU A 34 15.72 7.73 4.81
N ARG A 35 16.31 8.92 4.65
CA ARG A 35 16.15 10.03 5.61
C ARG A 35 15.09 11.04 5.21
N HIS A 36 14.68 11.02 3.95
CA HIS A 36 13.70 11.96 3.43
C HIS A 36 12.35 11.28 3.26
N TRP A 37 11.29 12.04 3.52
CA TRP A 37 9.92 11.52 3.53
C TRP A 37 9.55 10.88 2.18
N PHE A 38 10.00 11.46 1.07
CA PHE A 38 9.65 11.02 -0.28
C PHE A 38 10.49 9.85 -0.82
N ASP A 39 11.52 9.41 -0.09
CA ASP A 39 12.44 8.40 -0.59
C ASP A 39 11.95 6.97 -0.29
N GLY A 40 11.01 6.81 0.64
CA GLY A 40 10.54 5.50 1.11
C GLY A 40 9.94 4.64 -0.01
N ALA A 41 10.10 3.31 0.09
CA ALA A 41 9.59 2.36 -0.89
C ALA A 41 8.06 2.46 -1.01
N ALA A 42 7.56 2.37 -2.25
CA ALA A 42 6.16 2.60 -2.57
C ALA A 42 5.26 1.47 -2.07
N ILE A 43 4.19 1.83 -1.38
CA ILE A 43 3.10 0.92 -1.00
C ILE A 43 1.84 1.35 -1.72
N LEU A 44 1.20 0.42 -2.42
CA LEU A 44 -0.08 0.62 -3.05
C LEU A 44 -1.21 0.15 -2.13
N SER A 45 -2.14 1.05 -1.82
CA SER A 45 -3.38 0.75 -1.11
C SER A 45 -4.57 0.93 -2.03
N ALA A 46 -5.44 -0.06 -2.09
CA ALA A 46 -6.66 -0.01 -2.89
C ALA A 46 -7.91 -0.14 -2.00
N TYR A 47 -8.91 0.68 -2.30
CA TYR A 47 -10.20 0.69 -1.62
C TYR A 47 -11.31 0.58 -2.65
N ASP A 48 -12.08 -0.49 -2.55
CA ASP A 48 -13.26 -0.72 -3.37
C ASP A 48 -14.51 -0.29 -2.59
N VAL A 49 -15.20 0.72 -3.10
CA VAL A 49 -16.39 1.32 -2.47
C VAL A 49 -17.60 0.96 -3.31
N HIS A 50 -18.58 0.34 -2.66
CA HIS A 50 -19.83 -0.03 -3.32
C HIS A 50 -20.97 -0.17 -2.30
N LYS A 51 -22.12 0.46 -2.55
CA LYS A 51 -23.33 0.40 -1.71
C LYS A 51 -23.04 0.70 -0.22
N GLY A 52 -22.36 1.81 0.03
CA GLY A 52 -22.00 2.26 1.39
C GLY A 52 -21.01 1.34 2.13
N LYS A 53 -20.40 0.38 1.44
CA LYS A 53 -19.40 -0.55 2.01
C LYS A 53 -18.05 -0.31 1.36
N VAL A 54 -16.99 -0.47 2.16
CA VAL A 54 -15.60 -0.37 1.70
C VAL A 54 -14.91 -1.71 1.90
N ARG A 55 -14.19 -2.18 0.88
CA ARG A 55 -13.23 -3.29 0.97
C ARG A 55 -11.84 -2.73 0.70
N ARG A 56 -10.89 -3.04 1.58
CA ARG A 56 -9.48 -2.71 1.37
C ARG A 56 -8.78 -3.92 0.78
N SER A 57 -7.97 -3.71 -0.25
CA SER A 57 -6.88 -4.60 -0.65
C SER A 57 -5.55 -3.87 -0.50
N GLY A 58 -4.56 -4.56 0.05
CA GLY A 58 -3.18 -4.06 0.10
C GLY A 58 -2.40 -4.71 -1.03
N ALA A 59 -1.70 -3.91 -1.83
CA ALA A 59 -0.61 -4.41 -2.65
C ALA A 59 0.68 -4.24 -1.84
N GLY A 60 1.55 -5.25 -1.89
CA GLY A 60 2.81 -5.27 -1.16
C GLY A 60 3.72 -4.07 -1.50
N VAL A 61 4.80 -3.93 -0.72
CA VAL A 61 5.86 -2.96 -1.00
C VAL A 61 6.41 -3.24 -2.40
N THR A 62 6.26 -2.29 -3.31
CA THR A 62 6.92 -2.34 -4.62
C THR A 62 8.21 -1.56 -4.50
N GLU A 63 9.31 -2.29 -4.33
CA GLU A 63 10.65 -1.73 -4.45
C GLU A 63 10.93 -1.61 -5.95
N LEU A 64 10.65 -0.42 -6.52
CA LEU A 64 11.14 -0.14 -7.87
C LEU A 64 12.66 -0.03 -7.73
N GLY A 65 13.36 -1.08 -8.14
CA GLY A 65 14.79 -1.24 -7.89
C GLY A 65 15.58 0.02 -8.23
N PHE A 66 16.18 0.64 -7.22
CA PHE A 66 17.41 1.37 -7.42
C PHE A 66 18.43 0.35 -7.96
N HIS A 67 18.97 0.59 -9.15
CA HIS A 67 20.06 -0.20 -9.69
C HIS A 67 21.29 0.00 -8.80
N GLY A 68 21.43 -0.86 -7.79
CA GLY A 68 22.52 -0.81 -6.82
C GLY A 68 22.46 -1.97 -5.84
N GLY A 69 22.81 -3.17 -6.31
CA GLY A 69 23.18 -4.30 -5.45
C GLY A 69 22.12 -5.39 -5.30
N ALA A 70 22.46 -6.57 -5.77
CA ALA A 70 21.62 -7.77 -5.77
C ALA A 70 21.37 -8.30 -4.34
N ALA A 71 20.10 -8.46 -3.98
CA ALA A 71 19.64 -9.49 -3.05
C ALA A 71 18.16 -9.77 -3.32
N GLY A 72 17.86 -10.90 -3.98
CA GLY A 72 16.49 -11.36 -4.14
C GLY A 72 15.88 -11.75 -2.79
N PHE A 73 14.64 -11.37 -2.54
CA PHE A 73 13.91 -11.75 -1.33
C PHE A 73 12.92 -12.89 -1.63
N PRO A 74 12.98 -14.02 -0.90
CA PRO A 74 12.05 -15.13 -1.07
C PRO A 74 10.77 -14.80 -0.31
N GLY A 75 9.64 -14.77 -1.02
CA GLY A 75 8.34 -14.50 -0.37
C GLY A 75 7.24 -14.11 -1.33
N LEU A 76 7.25 -14.65 -2.55
CA LEU A 76 6.11 -14.53 -3.46
C LEU A 76 5.03 -15.52 -3.02
N SER A 77 3.90 -15.00 -2.52
CA SER A 77 2.62 -15.69 -2.66
C SER A 77 1.58 -14.70 -3.13
N ARG A 78 1.19 -14.94 -4.38
CA ARG A 78 0.09 -14.33 -5.12
C ARG A 78 -1.18 -14.32 -4.26
N LEU A 79 -1.77 -13.14 -4.02
CA LEU A 79 -3.13 -12.95 -3.52
C LEU A 79 -3.79 -11.77 -4.25
#